data_AF-A0A955XG40-F1
#
_entry.id   AF-A0A955XG40-F1
#
_cell.length_a   1.000
_cell.length_b   1.000
_cell.length_c   1.000
_cell.angle_alpha   90.00
_cell.angle_beta   90.00
_cell.angle_gamma   90.00
#
_symmetry.space_group_name_H-M   'P 1'
#
loop_
_entity.id
_entity.type
_entity.pdbx_description
1 polymer ?
#
loop_
_entity_poly.entity_id
_entity_poly.type
_entity_poly.pdbx_seq_one_letter_code
_entity_poly.pdbx_strand_id
1 'polypeptide(L)'
;MTRLRVLALGLVLGAGCSDELTQLLVVVDSDLPLDAVATVVTPSDATEAPDPVVLQGPLPISFGVLPPGNDPGGRVRIELEGKIADETVVVAARVSPFLKGQTARLEIFLARACQGHSCPSGQTCSRGTCRAESVSPSELTPVEPGQEITDGGVTEPPPELAVTPDSVDFNQLGSNGVRPKVYLGQVLSAELVLKNVGAGVARNLQAQLQGAGLEAAFAATTLEPGASTTVTVTYRPEAVGDLLTKLELKADAGDSVQVTLRASPEACPPAVGAETRADPDGTCRLICASGFGDADLDPSNGCECMITDPVDLPDPAGVDSNCDGVDGDRASAVFLAPPPLGDDAGTGTMQSPVATFAQAITLAAPGRRDLYVSRGNYLEAVTVPSGVSVYGGYDAAQGWARRMDAVVRVEASPVAMRVVAAPEAVHLEALTLVARTSADPGAATVALSAHDALELTVADCALVAEAGANGATGGVGATGVVGVDGMPGATGCEDCAATVAAGQGGAGGTSTCGGGTGGVGGLGGHDANYGTDGAAVGAAVAGFGGDYYDICSTCDWDLCGYAPGEPNFNWGGDGGNGADGATGGPGSASTAEPTMVDG
;
A
#
# COMPACT_ATOMS: atom_id res chain seq x y z
N MET A 1 -64.91 -19.64 -28.98
CA MET A 1 -64.90 -18.90 -30.27
C MET A 1 -63.50 -19.02 -30.83
N THR A 2 -63.27 -20.05 -31.65
CA THR A 2 -61.94 -20.45 -32.11
C THR A 2 -61.64 -19.68 -33.40
N ARG A 3 -60.81 -18.63 -33.34
CA ARG A 3 -60.42 -17.84 -34.52
C ARG A 3 -59.45 -18.66 -35.38
N LEU A 4 -59.80 -18.90 -36.64
CA LEU A 4 -58.91 -19.53 -37.63
C LEU A 4 -57.80 -18.54 -38.01
N ARG A 5 -56.53 -18.94 -37.90
CA ARG A 5 -55.39 -18.10 -38.31
C ARG A 5 -55.09 -18.34 -39.77
N VAL A 6 -55.30 -17.34 -40.62
CA VAL A 6 -54.62 -17.25 -41.92
C VAL A 6 -53.18 -16.85 -41.59
N LEU A 7 -52.24 -17.81 -41.68
CA LEU A 7 -50.82 -17.45 -41.61
C LEU A 7 -50.42 -16.98 -43.01
N ALA A 8 -50.18 -15.67 -43.15
CA ALA A 8 -49.27 -15.20 -44.17
C ALA A 8 -47.94 -15.94 -43.94
N LEU A 9 -47.42 -16.61 -44.97
CA LEU A 9 -46.31 -17.56 -44.85
C LEU A 9 -45.01 -16.80 -44.55
N GLY A 10 -44.85 -16.40 -43.28
CA GLY A 10 -43.57 -16.07 -42.69
C GLY A 10 -42.87 -17.39 -42.41
N LEU A 11 -41.78 -17.62 -43.15
CA LEU A 11 -40.86 -18.74 -43.03
C LEU A 11 -40.71 -19.22 -41.56
N VAL A 12 -41.29 -20.36 -41.20
CA VAL A 12 -40.91 -21.09 -39.98
C VAL A 12 -39.75 -22.00 -40.37
N LEU A 13 -38.53 -21.45 -40.34
CA LEU A 13 -37.32 -22.26 -40.26
C LEU A 13 -36.96 -22.41 -38.78
N GLY A 14 -37.16 -23.62 -38.26
CA GLY A 14 -36.76 -24.02 -36.91
C GLY A 14 -36.62 -25.53 -36.84
N ALA A 15 -35.39 -25.98 -36.62
CA ALA A 15 -34.93 -27.36 -36.61
C ALA A 15 -35.70 -28.32 -35.68
N GLY A 16 -35.74 -29.60 -36.06
CA GLY A 16 -35.85 -30.73 -35.12
C GLY A 16 -37.10 -31.60 -35.25
N CYS A 17 -36.92 -32.79 -35.82
CA CYS A 17 -37.71 -34.02 -35.60
C CYS A 17 -39.25 -33.96 -35.65
N SER A 18 -39.78 -34.30 -36.84
CA SER A 18 -40.87 -35.26 -37.05
C SER A 18 -42.19 -35.10 -36.28
N ASP A 19 -42.81 -33.92 -36.34
CA ASP A 19 -44.28 -33.88 -36.38
C ASP A 19 -44.69 -33.49 -37.79
N GLU A 20 -45.27 -34.45 -38.50
CA GLU A 20 -45.72 -34.30 -39.87
C GLU A 20 -46.75 -33.14 -39.97
N LEU A 21 -46.30 -31.98 -40.45
CA LEU A 21 -47.12 -30.77 -40.53
C LEU A 21 -48.31 -31.00 -41.48
N THR A 22 -49.53 -30.90 -40.95
CA THR A 22 -50.76 -30.93 -41.76
C THR A 22 -51.16 -29.51 -42.12
N GLN A 23 -51.02 -29.12 -43.39
CA GLN A 23 -51.40 -27.78 -43.86
C GLN A 23 -51.80 -27.77 -45.34
N LEU A 24 -52.53 -26.73 -45.75
CA LEU A 24 -52.80 -26.45 -47.17
C LEU A 24 -51.93 -25.27 -47.63
N LEU A 25 -51.21 -25.46 -48.74
CA LEU A 25 -50.60 -24.38 -49.50
C LEU A 25 -51.57 -23.98 -50.61
N VAL A 26 -52.28 -22.88 -50.42
CA VAL A 26 -53.22 -22.36 -51.42
C VAL A 26 -52.44 -21.53 -52.42
N VAL A 27 -52.50 -21.90 -53.70
CA VAL A 27 -51.87 -21.16 -54.81
C VAL A 27 -52.97 -20.55 -55.65
N VAL A 28 -52.96 -19.24 -55.78
CA VAL A 28 -53.94 -18.46 -56.52
C VAL A 28 -53.28 -17.90 -57.77
N ASP A 29 -53.89 -18.16 -58.92
CA ASP A 29 -53.42 -17.69 -60.22
C ASP A 29 -54.58 -17.15 -61.05
N SER A 30 -54.31 -16.33 -62.06
CA SER A 30 -55.34 -15.69 -62.89
C SER A 30 -54.84 -15.29 -64.28
N ASP A 31 -55.74 -15.33 -65.26
CA ASP A 31 -55.59 -14.70 -66.59
C ASP A 31 -56.21 -13.29 -66.67
N LEU A 32 -56.62 -12.73 -65.52
CA LEU A 32 -57.03 -11.34 -65.34
C LEU A 32 -55.87 -10.53 -64.74
N PRO A 33 -55.71 -9.26 -65.14
CA PRO A 33 -54.78 -8.34 -64.49
C PRO A 33 -55.39 -7.83 -63.18
N LEU A 34 -55.39 -8.68 -62.13
CA LEU A 34 -55.93 -8.33 -60.82
C LEU A 34 -54.96 -7.42 -60.04
N ASP A 35 -55.49 -6.40 -59.37
CA ASP A 35 -54.71 -5.51 -58.49
C ASP A 35 -54.51 -6.11 -57.09
N ALA A 36 -55.47 -6.93 -56.65
CA ALA A 36 -55.45 -7.63 -55.38
C ALA A 36 -56.36 -8.86 -55.40
N VAL A 37 -56.12 -9.78 -54.46
CA VAL A 37 -57.02 -10.91 -54.17
C VAL A 37 -57.43 -10.84 -52.70
N ALA A 38 -58.71 -10.63 -52.43
CA ALA A 38 -59.23 -10.74 -51.06
C ALA A 38 -59.61 -12.21 -50.77
N THR A 39 -59.21 -12.73 -49.62
CA THR A 39 -59.50 -14.11 -49.21
C THR A 39 -60.22 -14.17 -47.87
N VAL A 40 -61.23 -15.05 -47.81
CA VAL A 40 -61.92 -15.41 -46.57
C VAL A 40 -61.79 -16.91 -46.38
N VAL A 41 -61.24 -17.34 -45.25
CA VAL A 41 -61.12 -18.76 -44.90
C VAL A 41 -62.02 -19.07 -43.72
N THR A 42 -63.00 -19.94 -43.92
CA THR A 42 -63.99 -20.35 -42.92
C THR A 42 -63.94 -21.84 -42.67
N PRO A 43 -63.96 -22.32 -41.41
CA PRO A 43 -64.27 -23.72 -41.13
C PRO A 43 -65.65 -24.07 -41.71
N SER A 44 -65.81 -25.26 -42.32
CA SER A 44 -67.07 -25.62 -43.00
C SER A 44 -68.30 -25.67 -42.07
N ASP A 45 -68.08 -25.84 -40.76
CA ASP A 45 -69.14 -25.87 -39.74
C ASP A 45 -69.33 -24.52 -39.02
N ALA A 46 -68.62 -23.46 -39.43
CA ALA A 46 -68.72 -22.15 -38.81
C ALA A 46 -69.97 -21.39 -39.28
N THR A 47 -70.63 -20.70 -38.34
CA THR A 47 -71.82 -19.89 -38.60
C THR A 47 -71.52 -18.43 -38.94
N GLU A 48 -70.25 -18.00 -38.84
CA GLU A 48 -69.80 -16.62 -39.04
C GLU A 48 -68.47 -16.60 -39.79
N ALA A 49 -68.33 -15.72 -40.78
CA ALA A 49 -67.13 -15.57 -41.59
C ALA A 49 -66.20 -14.48 -41.01
N PRO A 50 -64.87 -14.70 -40.96
CA PRO A 50 -63.93 -13.67 -40.55
C PRO A 50 -63.81 -12.56 -41.61
N ASP A 51 -63.25 -11.43 -41.21
CA ASP A 51 -62.93 -10.34 -42.13
C ASP A 51 -61.99 -10.82 -43.26
N PRO A 52 -62.19 -10.35 -44.51
CA PRO A 52 -61.35 -10.72 -45.63
C PRO A 52 -59.91 -10.21 -45.46
N VAL A 53 -58.94 -11.07 -45.77
CA VAL A 53 -57.52 -10.73 -45.86
C VAL A 53 -57.19 -10.34 -47.30
N VAL A 54 -56.65 -9.14 -47.51
CA VAL A 54 -56.28 -8.67 -48.86
C VAL A 54 -54.84 -9.05 -49.16
N LEU A 55 -54.63 -9.84 -50.21
CA LEU A 55 -53.34 -10.25 -50.73
C LEU A 55 -52.97 -9.36 -51.93
N GLN A 56 -51.77 -8.78 -51.89
CA GLN A 56 -51.22 -7.92 -52.94
C GLN A 56 -49.89 -8.52 -53.43
N GLY A 57 -49.68 -8.54 -54.74
CA GLY A 57 -48.46 -9.10 -55.34
C GLY A 57 -48.71 -9.65 -56.75
N PRO A 58 -47.64 -10.01 -57.49
CA PRO A 58 -47.78 -10.67 -58.78
C PRO A 58 -48.45 -12.04 -58.60
N LEU A 59 -49.26 -12.45 -59.58
CA LEU A 59 -49.82 -13.80 -59.64
C LEU A 59 -48.84 -14.73 -60.39
N PRO A 60 -48.67 -15.99 -59.96
CA PRO A 60 -49.41 -16.65 -58.89
C PRO A 60 -48.95 -16.24 -57.48
N ILE A 61 -49.91 -16.02 -56.56
CA ILE A 61 -49.67 -15.75 -55.14
C ILE A 61 -50.02 -16.97 -54.31
N SER A 62 -49.34 -17.20 -53.18
CA SER A 62 -49.64 -18.35 -52.31
C SER A 62 -49.70 -18.00 -50.82
N PHE A 63 -50.49 -18.77 -50.07
CA PHE A 63 -50.61 -18.62 -48.62
C PHE A 63 -50.92 -19.96 -47.93
N GLY A 64 -50.53 -20.07 -46.66
CA GLY A 64 -50.75 -21.26 -45.85
C GLY A 64 -52.10 -21.23 -45.11
N VAL A 65 -52.79 -22.36 -45.08
CA VAL A 65 -54.01 -22.56 -44.28
C VAL A 65 -53.80 -23.77 -43.37
N LEU A 66 -54.02 -23.57 -42.07
CA LEU A 66 -53.95 -24.63 -41.06
C LEU A 66 -55.33 -25.24 -40.78
N PRO A 67 -55.40 -26.51 -40.35
CA PRO A 67 -56.65 -27.14 -39.95
C PRO A 67 -57.32 -26.39 -38.79
N PRO A 68 -58.66 -26.20 -38.82
CA PRO A 68 -59.39 -25.61 -37.72
C PRO A 68 -59.15 -26.36 -36.41
N GLY A 69 -58.75 -25.64 -35.35
CA GLY A 69 -58.45 -26.26 -34.06
C GLY A 69 -57.31 -27.30 -34.08
N ASN A 70 -56.49 -27.32 -35.15
CA ASN A 70 -55.48 -28.33 -35.41
C ASN A 70 -56.03 -29.75 -35.60
N ASP A 71 -57.31 -29.88 -35.97
CA ASP A 71 -57.95 -31.16 -36.32
C ASP A 71 -57.79 -31.48 -37.82
N PRO A 72 -56.95 -32.47 -38.20
CA PRO A 72 -56.73 -32.83 -39.60
C PRO A 72 -57.96 -33.44 -40.29
N GLY A 73 -59.01 -33.82 -39.54
CA GLY A 73 -60.30 -34.26 -40.08
C GLY A 73 -61.24 -33.12 -40.50
N GLY A 74 -60.92 -31.88 -40.12
CA GLY A 74 -61.71 -30.70 -40.45
C GLY A 74 -61.71 -30.34 -41.93
N ARG A 75 -62.69 -29.53 -42.35
CA ARG A 75 -62.75 -28.94 -43.70
C ARG A 75 -62.78 -27.42 -43.61
N VAL A 76 -62.18 -26.76 -44.60
CA VAL A 76 -62.17 -25.30 -44.74
C VAL A 76 -62.76 -24.88 -46.08
N ARG A 77 -63.64 -23.88 -46.05
CA ARG A 77 -64.08 -23.13 -47.22
C ARG A 77 -63.15 -21.93 -47.39
N ILE A 78 -62.48 -21.86 -48.53
CA ILE A 78 -61.62 -20.77 -48.96
C ILE A 78 -62.36 -20.03 -50.06
N GLU A 79 -62.72 -18.79 -49.81
CA GLU A 79 -63.34 -17.88 -50.77
C GLU A 79 -62.31 -16.84 -51.21
N LEU A 80 -62.26 -16.56 -52.51
CA LEU A 80 -61.34 -15.65 -53.15
C LEU A 80 -62.11 -14.68 -54.02
N GLU A 81 -61.84 -13.40 -53.85
CA GLU A 81 -62.34 -12.30 -54.66
C GLU A 81 -61.16 -11.65 -55.39
N GLY A 82 -61.13 -11.77 -56.72
CA GLY A 82 -60.21 -11.03 -57.56
C GLY A 82 -60.70 -9.60 -57.76
N LYS A 83 -59.87 -8.62 -57.47
CA LYS A 83 -60.22 -7.19 -57.53
C LYS A 83 -59.46 -6.44 -58.62
N ILE A 84 -60.15 -5.53 -59.30
CA ILE A 84 -59.56 -4.51 -60.19
C ILE A 84 -60.14 -3.16 -59.75
N ALA A 85 -59.28 -2.17 -59.48
CA ALA A 85 -59.66 -0.87 -58.94
C ALA A 85 -60.56 -0.97 -57.68
N ASP A 86 -60.28 -1.95 -56.82
CA ASP A 86 -61.04 -2.31 -55.60
C ASP A 86 -62.46 -2.87 -55.83
N GLU A 87 -62.89 -3.05 -57.08
CA GLU A 87 -64.13 -3.75 -57.42
C GLU A 87 -63.88 -5.26 -57.62
N THR A 88 -64.71 -6.09 -57.00
CA THR A 88 -64.65 -7.55 -57.17
C THR A 88 -65.15 -7.94 -58.56
N VAL A 89 -64.24 -8.44 -59.40
CA VAL A 89 -64.53 -8.83 -60.80
C VAL A 89 -64.75 -10.33 -60.96
N VAL A 90 -64.21 -11.16 -60.07
CA VAL A 90 -64.35 -12.61 -60.12
C VAL A 90 -64.33 -13.19 -58.71
N VAL A 91 -65.17 -14.21 -58.47
CA VAL A 91 -65.22 -14.92 -57.18
C VAL A 91 -65.04 -16.42 -57.43
N ALA A 92 -64.21 -17.06 -56.61
CA ALA A 92 -64.06 -18.50 -56.59
C ALA A 92 -64.06 -18.99 -55.14
N ALA A 93 -64.71 -20.14 -54.89
CA ALA A 93 -64.73 -20.77 -53.58
C ALA A 93 -64.29 -22.24 -53.69
N ARG A 94 -63.60 -22.76 -52.69
CA ARG A 94 -63.24 -24.19 -52.58
C ARG A 94 -63.41 -24.67 -51.15
N VAL A 95 -64.01 -25.85 -50.99
CA VAL A 95 -64.18 -26.54 -49.70
C VAL A 95 -63.23 -27.74 -49.67
N SER A 96 -62.08 -27.56 -49.03
CA SER A 96 -60.98 -28.52 -49.03
C SER A 96 -60.89 -29.32 -47.72
N PRO A 97 -60.62 -30.64 -47.79
CA PRO A 97 -60.08 -31.39 -46.66
C PRO A 97 -58.58 -31.09 -46.49
N PHE A 98 -57.98 -31.64 -45.42
CA PHE A 98 -56.54 -31.70 -45.22
C PHE A 98 -56.03 -33.14 -45.41
N LEU A 99 -54.77 -33.29 -45.83
CA LEU A 99 -54.09 -34.57 -45.85
C LEU A 99 -53.27 -34.71 -44.57
N LYS A 100 -53.66 -35.64 -43.70
CA LYS A 100 -52.99 -35.85 -42.41
C LYS A 100 -51.49 -36.10 -42.64
N GLY A 101 -50.68 -35.31 -41.96
CA GLY A 101 -49.23 -35.40 -42.00
C GLY A 101 -48.56 -34.80 -43.25
N GLN A 102 -49.31 -34.06 -44.07
CA GLN A 102 -48.78 -33.54 -45.34
C GLN A 102 -49.08 -32.06 -45.53
N THR A 103 -48.15 -31.37 -46.18
CA THR A 103 -48.43 -30.11 -46.87
C THR A 103 -49.05 -30.43 -48.22
N ALA A 104 -50.29 -30.02 -48.43
CA ALA A 104 -51.04 -30.27 -49.64
C ALA A 104 -51.26 -28.98 -50.42
N ARG A 105 -50.91 -28.96 -51.70
CA ARG A 105 -51.15 -27.84 -52.60
C ARG A 105 -52.58 -27.84 -53.11
N LEU A 106 -53.25 -26.71 -52.95
CA LEU A 106 -54.57 -26.43 -53.52
C LEU A 106 -54.45 -25.27 -54.51
N GLU A 107 -54.67 -25.56 -55.79
CA GLU A 107 -54.64 -24.54 -56.84
C GLU A 107 -56.04 -23.97 -57.07
N ILE A 108 -56.17 -22.64 -57.00
CA ILE A 108 -57.41 -21.93 -57.30
C ILE A 108 -57.14 -20.90 -58.39
N PHE A 109 -57.74 -21.13 -59.56
CA PHE A 109 -57.56 -20.26 -60.73
C PHE A 109 -58.76 -19.32 -60.91
N LEU A 110 -58.50 -18.02 -60.83
CA LEU A 110 -59.49 -16.95 -61.06
C LEU A 110 -59.56 -16.66 -62.56
N ALA A 111 -60.47 -17.33 -63.27
CA ALA A 111 -60.57 -17.23 -64.73
C ALA A 111 -61.36 -15.99 -65.19
N ARG A 112 -60.91 -15.35 -66.27
CA ARG A 112 -61.63 -14.31 -67.01
C ARG A 112 -63.00 -14.79 -67.48
N ALA A 113 -63.09 -16.06 -67.88
CA ALA A 113 -64.35 -16.71 -68.25
C ALA A 113 -65.36 -16.84 -67.09
N CYS A 114 -64.99 -16.46 -65.86
CA CYS A 114 -65.86 -16.45 -64.69
C CYS A 114 -66.27 -15.04 -64.24
N GLN A 115 -65.85 -13.99 -64.96
CA GLN A 115 -66.22 -12.60 -64.64
C GLN A 115 -67.73 -12.41 -64.77
N GLY A 116 -68.40 -12.03 -63.68
CA GLY A 116 -69.86 -11.87 -63.62
C GLY A 116 -70.69 -13.16 -63.69
N HIS A 117 -70.05 -14.35 -63.67
CA HIS A 117 -70.75 -15.63 -63.66
C HIS A 117 -71.14 -16.04 -62.23
N SER A 118 -72.43 -16.34 -62.01
CA SER A 118 -72.95 -16.88 -60.76
C SER A 118 -73.35 -18.35 -60.92
N CYS A 119 -72.96 -19.19 -59.96
CA CYS A 119 -73.25 -20.63 -59.94
C CYS A 119 -74.29 -21.00 -58.88
N PRO A 120 -75.01 -22.12 -59.04
CA PRO A 120 -75.93 -22.63 -58.02
C PRO A 120 -75.23 -22.92 -56.69
N SER A 121 -76.01 -23.04 -55.60
CA SER A 121 -75.47 -23.31 -54.26
C SER A 121 -74.60 -24.58 -54.23
N GLY A 122 -73.45 -24.49 -53.55
CA GLY A 122 -72.45 -25.56 -53.48
C GLY A 122 -71.60 -25.73 -54.75
N GLN A 123 -71.74 -24.81 -55.71
CA GLN A 123 -70.93 -24.76 -56.92
C GLN A 123 -70.24 -23.42 -57.10
N THR A 124 -69.12 -23.44 -57.80
CA THR A 124 -68.24 -22.30 -58.07
C THR A 124 -67.83 -22.31 -59.53
N CYS A 125 -67.57 -21.15 -60.10
CA CYS A 125 -67.09 -21.06 -61.47
C CYS A 125 -65.62 -21.48 -61.54
N SER A 126 -65.31 -22.43 -62.41
CA SER A 126 -63.94 -22.83 -62.73
C SER A 126 -63.80 -22.95 -64.25
N ARG A 127 -62.93 -22.11 -64.82
CA ARG A 127 -62.68 -22.04 -66.28
C ARG A 127 -63.97 -21.90 -67.11
N GLY A 128 -64.92 -21.08 -66.64
CA GLY A 128 -66.18 -20.79 -67.34
C GLY A 128 -67.30 -21.84 -67.18
N THR A 129 -67.10 -22.86 -66.33
CA THR A 129 -68.13 -23.87 -66.03
C THR A 129 -68.37 -23.97 -64.53
N CYS A 130 -69.64 -24.13 -64.10
CA CYS A 130 -69.95 -24.37 -62.69
C CYS A 130 -69.57 -25.80 -62.31
N ARG A 131 -68.81 -25.94 -61.22
CA ARG A 131 -68.36 -27.21 -60.66
C ARG A 131 -68.58 -27.21 -59.15
N ALA A 132 -68.63 -28.39 -58.54
CA ALA A 132 -68.76 -28.50 -57.09
C ALA A 132 -67.61 -27.75 -56.38
N GLU A 133 -67.93 -27.02 -55.32
CA GLU A 133 -66.93 -26.35 -54.49
C GLU A 133 -66.09 -27.35 -53.69
N SER A 134 -66.63 -28.54 -53.42
CA SER A 134 -65.95 -29.60 -52.67
C SER A 134 -64.77 -30.17 -53.44
N VAL A 135 -63.58 -30.06 -52.85
CA VAL A 135 -62.34 -30.66 -53.37
C VAL A 135 -62.21 -32.08 -52.83
N SER A 136 -61.91 -33.05 -53.71
CA SER A 136 -61.58 -34.42 -53.29
C SER A 136 -60.11 -34.52 -52.84
N PRO A 137 -59.74 -35.43 -51.92
CA PRO A 137 -58.35 -35.61 -51.51
C PRO A 137 -57.38 -35.90 -52.66
N SER A 138 -57.86 -36.50 -53.76
CA SER A 138 -57.07 -36.78 -54.96
C SER A 138 -56.75 -35.56 -55.82
N GLU A 139 -57.42 -34.42 -55.61
CA GLU A 139 -57.13 -33.15 -56.30
C GLU A 139 -56.00 -32.36 -55.60
N LEU A 140 -55.66 -32.74 -54.38
CA LEU A 140 -54.58 -32.13 -53.61
C LEU A 140 -53.24 -32.75 -54.02
N THR A 141 -52.26 -31.91 -54.34
CA THR A 141 -50.91 -32.38 -54.70
C THR A 141 -50.01 -32.26 -53.47
N PRO A 142 -49.46 -33.36 -52.92
CA PRO A 142 -48.48 -33.28 -51.84
C PRO A 142 -47.28 -32.43 -52.26
N VAL A 143 -46.83 -31.55 -51.38
CA VAL A 143 -45.62 -30.73 -51.57
C VAL A 143 -44.52 -31.34 -50.72
N GLU A 144 -43.43 -31.75 -51.36
CA GLU A 144 -42.23 -32.18 -50.64
C GLU A 144 -41.51 -30.97 -50.03
N PRO A 145 -40.91 -31.11 -48.84
CA PRO A 145 -40.11 -30.05 -48.23
C PRO A 145 -39.05 -29.51 -49.20
N GLY A 146 -39.03 -28.20 -49.45
CA GLY A 146 -38.11 -27.55 -50.39
C GLY A 146 -38.65 -27.38 -51.82
N GLN A 147 -39.91 -27.72 -52.08
CA GLN A 147 -40.63 -27.44 -53.34
C GLN A 147 -41.74 -26.39 -53.17
N GLU A 148 -41.72 -25.61 -52.08
CA GLU A 148 -42.65 -24.51 -51.85
C GLU A 148 -42.37 -23.33 -52.81
N ILE A 149 -43.42 -22.70 -53.34
CA ILE A 149 -43.29 -21.54 -54.24
C ILE A 149 -42.76 -20.36 -53.42
N THR A 150 -41.63 -19.78 -53.84
CA THR A 150 -40.82 -18.80 -53.09
C THR A 150 -41.10 -17.33 -53.44
N ASP A 151 -42.29 -17.00 -53.94
CA ASP A 151 -42.62 -15.63 -54.34
C ASP A 151 -43.88 -15.11 -53.62
N GLY A 152 -43.73 -13.96 -52.95
CA GLY A 152 -44.80 -13.20 -52.30
C GLY A 152 -44.49 -12.65 -50.89
N GLY A 153 -43.39 -13.05 -50.26
CA GLY A 153 -42.99 -12.52 -48.96
C GLY A 153 -42.25 -11.19 -49.10
N VAL A 154 -42.68 -10.15 -48.37
CA VAL A 154 -41.90 -8.92 -48.17
C VAL A 154 -40.50 -9.34 -47.70
N THR A 155 -39.48 -9.18 -48.56
CA THR A 155 -38.10 -9.39 -48.14
C THR A 155 -37.81 -8.37 -47.05
N GLU A 156 -37.65 -8.81 -45.81
CA GLU A 156 -36.99 -7.95 -44.82
C GLU A 156 -35.67 -7.50 -45.46
N PRO A 157 -35.39 -6.20 -45.52
CA PRO A 157 -34.13 -5.72 -46.08
C PRO A 157 -32.98 -6.39 -45.30
N PRO A 158 -31.89 -6.82 -45.95
CA PRO A 158 -30.81 -7.50 -45.25
C PRO A 158 -30.18 -6.58 -44.19
N PRO A 159 -29.69 -7.12 -43.06
CA PRO A 159 -28.83 -6.36 -42.15
C PRO A 159 -27.52 -6.00 -42.85
N GLU A 160 -26.88 -4.91 -42.41
CA GLU A 160 -25.55 -4.49 -42.86
C GLU A 160 -24.72 -4.12 -41.62
N LEU A 161 -23.52 -4.67 -41.49
CA LEU A 161 -22.67 -4.62 -40.31
C LEU A 161 -21.43 -3.76 -40.58
N ALA A 162 -21.16 -2.84 -39.65
CA ALA A 162 -19.93 -2.06 -39.62
C ALA A 162 -19.22 -2.27 -38.27
N VAL A 163 -17.90 -2.41 -38.29
CA VAL A 163 -17.08 -2.62 -37.09
C VAL A 163 -16.07 -1.51 -36.91
N THR A 164 -15.78 -1.12 -35.67
CA THR A 164 -14.75 -0.14 -35.34
C THR A 164 -14.02 -0.54 -34.06
N PRO A 165 -12.67 -0.59 -34.06
CA PRO A 165 -11.80 -0.50 -35.23
C PRO A 165 -11.92 -1.71 -36.18
N ASP A 166 -11.49 -1.56 -37.43
CA ASP A 166 -11.42 -2.63 -38.44
C ASP A 166 -10.12 -3.46 -38.35
N SER A 167 -9.22 -3.06 -37.46
CA SER A 167 -7.99 -3.78 -37.14
C SER A 167 -7.60 -3.59 -35.67
N VAL A 168 -7.04 -4.64 -35.08
CA VAL A 168 -6.50 -4.67 -33.72
C VAL A 168 -5.05 -5.14 -33.79
N ASP A 169 -4.14 -4.33 -33.26
CA ASP A 169 -2.76 -4.72 -33.00
C ASP A 169 -2.58 -4.91 -31.49
N PHE A 170 -2.50 -6.16 -31.06
CA PHE A 170 -2.33 -6.53 -29.66
C PHE A 170 -0.99 -6.02 -29.09
N ASN A 171 0.01 -5.73 -29.94
CA ASN A 171 1.28 -5.12 -29.51
C ASN A 171 1.17 -3.62 -29.23
N GLN A 172 0.01 -3.01 -29.49
CA GLN A 172 -0.26 -1.59 -29.28
C GLN A 172 -1.35 -1.33 -28.24
N LEU A 173 -1.79 -2.38 -27.52
CA LEU A 173 -2.73 -2.25 -26.41
C LEU A 173 -1.99 -1.68 -25.18
N GLY A 174 -1.73 -0.37 -25.18
CA GLY A 174 -1.04 0.33 -24.11
C GLY A 174 -1.11 1.85 -24.24
N SER A 175 -1.37 2.54 -23.13
CA SER A 175 -1.79 3.95 -23.12
C SER A 175 -0.66 4.99 -23.28
N ASN A 176 0.51 4.71 -23.87
CA ASN A 176 1.63 5.69 -23.87
C ASN A 176 2.69 5.56 -24.99
N GLY A 177 2.41 4.90 -26.12
CA GLY A 177 3.35 4.88 -27.26
C GLY A 177 4.65 4.09 -27.05
N VAL A 178 4.82 3.43 -25.90
CA VAL A 178 5.76 2.33 -25.70
C VAL A 178 5.04 1.06 -26.15
N ARG A 179 5.66 0.27 -27.04
CA ARG A 179 5.12 -1.03 -27.47
C ARG A 179 5.18 -1.98 -26.28
N PRO A 180 4.07 -2.35 -25.60
CA PRO A 180 4.11 -3.46 -24.67
C PRO A 180 4.58 -4.70 -25.42
N LYS A 181 5.64 -5.35 -24.93
CA LYS A 181 6.01 -6.66 -25.45
C LYS A 181 4.89 -7.64 -25.11
N VAL A 182 4.42 -8.36 -26.11
CA VAL A 182 3.43 -9.44 -25.92
C VAL A 182 4.20 -10.70 -25.60
N TYR A 183 3.93 -11.31 -24.44
CA TYR A 183 4.61 -12.53 -24.03
C TYR A 183 3.68 -13.76 -24.09
N LEU A 184 4.30 -14.94 -24.25
CA LEU A 184 3.60 -16.23 -24.20
C LEU A 184 2.72 -16.39 -22.94
N GLY A 185 1.45 -16.74 -23.11
CA GLY A 185 0.51 -16.99 -22.02
C GLY A 185 -0.13 -15.74 -21.40
N GLN A 186 0.30 -14.53 -21.78
CA GLN A 186 -0.33 -13.27 -21.39
C GLN A 186 -1.79 -13.22 -21.87
N VAL A 187 -2.69 -12.60 -21.10
CA VAL A 187 -4.09 -12.40 -21.51
C VAL A 187 -4.27 -10.96 -21.96
N LEU A 188 -4.59 -10.77 -23.24
CA LEU A 188 -4.82 -9.48 -23.84
C LEU A 188 -6.27 -9.35 -24.28
N SER A 189 -6.89 -8.20 -24.06
CA SER A 189 -8.29 -7.97 -24.45
C SER A 189 -8.41 -6.67 -25.25
N ALA A 190 -9.18 -6.72 -26.33
CA ALA A 190 -9.54 -5.56 -27.15
C ALA A 190 -11.06 -5.46 -27.29
N GLU A 191 -11.58 -4.24 -27.25
CA GLU A 191 -13.00 -3.98 -27.46
C GLU A 191 -13.23 -3.46 -28.88
N LEU A 192 -14.21 -4.05 -29.55
CA LEU A 192 -14.70 -3.64 -30.85
C LEU A 192 -16.15 -3.18 -30.72
N VAL A 193 -16.54 -2.15 -31.46
CA VAL A 193 -17.92 -1.72 -31.60
C VAL A 193 -18.47 -2.28 -32.91
N LEU A 194 -19.43 -3.18 -32.82
CA LEU A 194 -20.17 -3.71 -33.96
C LEU A 194 -21.52 -2.99 -34.07
N LYS A 195 -21.78 -2.35 -35.21
CA LYS A 195 -22.98 -1.56 -35.47
C LYS A 195 -23.77 -2.13 -36.65
N ASN A 196 -25.08 -2.21 -36.51
CA ASN A 196 -25.98 -2.48 -37.63
C ASN A 196 -26.31 -1.16 -38.35
N VAL A 197 -25.80 -0.98 -39.57
CA VAL A 197 -26.04 0.19 -40.44
C VAL A 197 -27.12 -0.09 -41.50
N GLY A 198 -27.59 -1.34 -41.61
CA GLY A 198 -28.64 -1.76 -42.52
C GLY A 198 -30.04 -1.52 -41.98
N ALA A 199 -31.03 -1.86 -42.83
CA ALA A 199 -32.45 -1.71 -42.48
C ALA A 199 -33.07 -3.00 -41.89
N GLY A 200 -32.38 -4.15 -41.97
CA GLY A 200 -32.79 -5.42 -41.37
C GLY A 200 -32.28 -5.63 -39.95
N VAL A 201 -32.92 -6.53 -39.20
CA VAL A 201 -32.45 -6.95 -37.87
C VAL A 201 -31.33 -7.99 -38.02
N ALA A 202 -30.16 -7.75 -37.40
CA ALA A 202 -29.10 -8.75 -37.35
C ALA A 202 -29.36 -9.70 -36.17
N ARG A 203 -29.54 -10.99 -36.45
CA ARG A 203 -29.82 -12.04 -35.45
C ARG A 203 -28.69 -13.07 -35.41
N ASN A 204 -28.53 -13.69 -34.23
CA ASN A 204 -27.56 -14.76 -33.97
C ASN A 204 -26.14 -14.39 -34.40
N LEU A 205 -25.67 -13.23 -33.96
CA LEU A 205 -24.30 -12.78 -34.21
C LEU A 205 -23.30 -13.85 -33.75
N GLN A 206 -22.38 -14.20 -34.65
CA GLN A 206 -21.35 -15.20 -34.44
C GLN A 206 -19.99 -14.64 -34.84
N ALA A 207 -18.96 -15.11 -34.14
CA ALA A 207 -17.57 -14.85 -34.46
C ALA A 207 -16.94 -16.13 -35.01
N GLN A 208 -16.23 -16.02 -36.13
CA GLN A 208 -15.44 -17.08 -36.71
C GLN A 208 -13.98 -16.61 -36.74
N LEU A 209 -13.12 -17.36 -36.06
CA LEU A 209 -11.72 -17.03 -35.82
C LEU A 209 -10.84 -18.17 -36.35
N GLN A 210 -9.66 -17.82 -36.86
CA GLN A 210 -8.59 -18.78 -37.15
C GLN A 210 -7.35 -18.41 -36.34
N GLY A 211 -6.95 -19.25 -35.40
CA GLY A 211 -5.77 -19.03 -34.56
C GLY A 211 -5.95 -19.61 -33.17
N ALA A 212 -4.89 -20.19 -32.62
CA ALA A 212 -4.89 -20.72 -31.26
C ALA A 212 -4.90 -19.57 -30.23
N GLY A 213 -5.57 -19.77 -29.10
CA GLY A 213 -5.67 -18.79 -28.02
C GLY A 213 -6.47 -17.53 -28.31
N LEU A 214 -7.30 -17.50 -29.37
CA LEU A 214 -8.22 -16.39 -29.67
C LEU A 214 -9.66 -16.75 -29.32
N GLU A 215 -10.34 -15.83 -28.62
CA GLU A 215 -11.76 -15.95 -28.30
C GLU A 215 -12.45 -14.60 -28.52
N ALA A 216 -13.75 -14.63 -28.87
CA ALA A 216 -14.56 -13.44 -29.01
C ALA A 216 -15.91 -13.61 -28.29
N ALA A 217 -16.31 -12.60 -27.54
CA ALA A 217 -17.57 -12.57 -26.79
C ALA A 217 -18.40 -11.34 -27.18
N PHE A 218 -19.70 -11.54 -27.39
CA PHE A 218 -20.64 -10.47 -27.73
C PHE A 218 -21.42 -10.05 -26.49
N ALA A 219 -21.55 -8.74 -26.25
CA ALA A 219 -22.44 -8.23 -25.21
C ALA A 219 -23.93 -8.42 -25.56
N ALA A 220 -24.25 -8.50 -26.85
CA ALA A 220 -25.59 -8.79 -27.38
C ALA A 220 -25.47 -9.53 -28.73
N THR A 221 -26.31 -10.54 -28.94
CA THR A 221 -26.31 -11.38 -30.15
C THR A 221 -27.37 -10.98 -31.19
N THR A 222 -28.16 -9.94 -30.89
CA THR A 222 -29.18 -9.36 -31.78
C THR A 222 -29.00 -7.85 -31.83
N LEU A 223 -29.03 -7.26 -33.02
CA LEU A 223 -28.92 -5.82 -33.25
C LEU A 223 -30.05 -5.30 -34.13
N GLU A 224 -30.87 -4.43 -33.57
CA GLU A 224 -31.85 -3.63 -34.33
C GLU A 224 -31.15 -2.65 -35.28
N PRO A 225 -31.82 -2.19 -36.36
CA PRO A 225 -31.30 -1.16 -37.24
C PRO A 225 -30.80 0.07 -36.47
N GLY A 226 -29.55 0.47 -36.72
CA GLY A 226 -28.90 1.62 -36.07
C GLY A 226 -28.29 1.35 -34.69
N ALA A 227 -28.54 0.19 -34.07
CA ALA A 227 -27.98 -0.19 -32.78
C ALA A 227 -26.53 -0.68 -32.89
N SER A 228 -25.82 -0.67 -31.76
CA SER A 228 -24.46 -1.20 -31.64
C SER A 228 -24.29 -2.09 -30.42
N THR A 229 -23.35 -3.02 -30.48
CA THR A 229 -22.92 -3.90 -29.38
C THR A 229 -21.40 -3.91 -29.27
N THR A 230 -20.90 -4.25 -28.09
CA THR A 230 -19.47 -4.45 -27.85
C THR A 230 -19.13 -5.92 -28.12
N VAL A 231 -18.05 -6.13 -28.86
CA VAL A 231 -17.40 -7.45 -29.02
C VAL A 231 -16.05 -7.38 -28.34
N THR A 232 -15.86 -8.20 -27.31
CA THR A 232 -14.57 -8.33 -26.62
C THR A 232 -13.79 -9.46 -27.26
N VAL A 233 -12.62 -9.15 -27.81
CA VAL A 233 -11.69 -10.13 -28.37
C VAL A 233 -10.58 -10.36 -27.37
N THR A 234 -10.42 -11.61 -26.92
CA THR A 234 -9.37 -12.02 -26.00
C THR A 234 -8.32 -12.82 -26.75
N TYR A 235 -7.05 -12.51 -26.52
CA TYR A 235 -5.90 -13.23 -27.08
C TYR A 235 -4.97 -13.72 -25.98
N ARG A 236 -4.68 -15.02 -25.99
CA ARG A 236 -3.70 -15.69 -25.16
C ARG A 236 -2.67 -16.40 -26.04
N PRO A 237 -1.46 -15.83 -26.25
CA PRO A 237 -0.47 -16.45 -27.12
C PRO A 237 -0.01 -17.83 -26.64
N GLU A 238 -0.10 -18.84 -27.49
CA GLU A 238 0.37 -20.21 -27.22
C GLU A 238 1.74 -20.52 -27.85
N ALA A 239 2.19 -19.71 -28.80
CA ALA A 239 3.47 -19.85 -29.51
C ALA A 239 4.13 -18.49 -29.77
N VAL A 240 5.45 -18.47 -29.91
CA VAL A 240 6.21 -17.29 -30.34
C VAL A 240 6.07 -17.07 -31.84
N GLY A 241 6.21 -15.82 -32.27
CA GLY A 241 6.20 -15.42 -33.68
C GLY A 241 4.91 -14.71 -34.11
N ASP A 242 4.95 -14.09 -35.28
CA ASP A 242 3.90 -13.19 -35.72
C ASP A 242 2.55 -13.89 -35.95
N LEU A 243 1.52 -13.38 -35.29
CA LEU A 243 0.11 -13.67 -35.57
C LEU A 243 -0.42 -12.61 -36.55
N LEU A 244 -0.92 -13.06 -37.69
CA LEU A 244 -1.71 -12.26 -38.61
C LEU A 244 -2.93 -13.07 -39.06
N THR A 245 -4.10 -12.72 -38.55
CA THR A 245 -5.34 -13.44 -38.86
C THR A 245 -6.53 -12.49 -39.01
N LYS A 246 -7.67 -13.03 -39.39
CA LYS A 246 -8.93 -12.30 -39.54
C LYS A 246 -9.99 -12.88 -38.61
N LEU A 247 -10.66 -12.01 -37.88
CA LEU A 247 -11.89 -12.28 -37.17
C LEU A 247 -13.05 -11.93 -38.10
N GLU A 248 -13.88 -12.91 -38.42
CA GLU A 248 -15.11 -12.70 -39.19
C GLU A 248 -16.30 -12.63 -38.22
N LEU A 249 -17.03 -11.52 -38.26
CA LEU A 249 -18.25 -11.29 -37.50
C LEU A 249 -19.42 -11.37 -38.46
N LYS A 250 -20.38 -12.27 -38.23
CA LYS A 250 -21.48 -12.55 -39.16
C LYS A 250 -22.83 -12.63 -38.45
N ALA A 251 -23.90 -12.32 -39.18
CA ALA A 251 -25.29 -12.60 -38.79
C ALA A 251 -25.88 -13.73 -39.65
N ASP A 252 -27.04 -14.27 -39.27
CA ASP A 252 -27.71 -15.33 -40.05
C ASP A 252 -28.10 -14.87 -41.48
N ALA A 253 -28.50 -13.61 -41.62
CA ALA A 253 -28.94 -13.02 -42.88
C ALA A 253 -27.78 -12.27 -43.57
N GLY A 254 -26.88 -13.04 -44.18
CA GLY A 254 -26.10 -12.65 -45.37
C GLY A 254 -24.92 -11.68 -45.22
N ASP A 255 -24.86 -10.83 -44.20
CA ASP A 255 -23.74 -9.89 -44.05
C ASP A 255 -22.68 -10.33 -43.03
N SER A 256 -21.42 -10.05 -43.38
CA SER A 256 -20.23 -10.41 -42.61
C SER A 256 -19.19 -9.30 -42.70
N VAL A 257 -18.61 -8.93 -41.57
CA VAL A 257 -17.53 -7.96 -41.49
C VAL A 257 -16.26 -8.60 -40.96
N GLN A 258 -15.11 -8.21 -41.49
CA GLN A 258 -13.80 -8.76 -41.10
C GLN A 258 -13.00 -7.73 -40.30
N VAL A 259 -12.39 -8.18 -39.21
CA VAL A 259 -11.43 -7.41 -38.41
C VAL A 259 -10.06 -8.07 -38.54
N THR A 260 -9.03 -7.29 -38.88
CA THR A 260 -7.65 -7.81 -38.95
C THR A 260 -7.02 -7.84 -37.56
N LEU A 261 -6.58 -8.99 -37.09
CA LEU A 261 -5.90 -9.17 -35.81
C LEU A 261 -4.40 -9.37 -36.04
N ARG A 262 -3.58 -8.64 -35.28
CA ARG A 262 -2.11 -8.70 -35.35
C ARG A 262 -1.50 -8.80 -33.95
N ALA A 263 -0.50 -9.66 -33.80
CA ALA A 263 0.32 -9.73 -32.60
C ALA A 263 1.72 -10.26 -32.94
N SER A 264 2.73 -9.97 -32.14
CA SER A 264 4.08 -10.52 -32.27
C SER A 264 4.57 -11.05 -30.91
N PRO A 265 4.01 -12.19 -30.42
CA PRO A 265 4.44 -12.81 -29.18
C PRO A 265 5.94 -13.17 -29.17
N GLU A 266 6.62 -12.79 -28.10
CA GLU A 266 7.99 -13.17 -27.77
C GLU A 266 8.00 -14.11 -26.55
N ALA A 267 9.07 -14.90 -26.42
CA ALA A 267 9.36 -15.58 -25.16
C ALA A 267 9.94 -14.56 -24.17
N CYS A 268 9.76 -14.82 -22.87
CA CYS A 268 10.53 -14.10 -21.87
C CYS A 268 12.04 -14.30 -22.10
N PRO A 269 12.88 -13.27 -21.87
CA PRO A 269 14.33 -13.41 -22.01
C PRO A 269 14.83 -14.58 -21.15
N PRO A 270 15.71 -15.46 -21.66
CA PRO A 270 16.29 -16.51 -20.85
C PRO A 270 17.13 -15.89 -19.73
N ALA A 271 17.03 -16.47 -18.54
CA ALA A 271 17.75 -16.04 -17.35
C ALA A 271 18.63 -17.19 -16.84
N VAL A 272 19.84 -16.88 -16.36
CA VAL A 272 20.76 -17.90 -15.85
C VAL A 272 20.17 -18.51 -14.58
N GLY A 273 20.26 -19.84 -14.42
CA GLY A 273 19.80 -20.50 -13.19
C GLY A 273 18.28 -20.47 -12.97
N ALA A 274 17.47 -20.04 -13.95
CA ALA A 274 16.05 -19.81 -13.77
C ALA A 274 15.19 -20.20 -14.98
N GLU A 275 13.92 -20.52 -14.71
CA GLU A 275 12.84 -20.51 -15.70
C GLU A 275 12.14 -19.14 -15.68
N THR A 276 11.95 -18.53 -16.85
CA THR A 276 11.15 -17.30 -16.96
C THR A 276 9.75 -17.60 -17.47
N ARG A 277 8.72 -17.04 -16.83
CA ARG A 277 7.32 -17.16 -17.25
C ARG A 277 6.70 -15.79 -17.39
N ALA A 278 5.85 -15.59 -18.40
CA ALA A 278 5.08 -14.35 -18.49
C ALA A 278 3.90 -14.38 -17.53
N ASP A 279 3.67 -13.26 -16.85
CA ASP A 279 2.49 -13.02 -16.05
C ASP A 279 1.39 -12.34 -16.90
N PRO A 280 0.11 -12.43 -16.46
CA PRO A 280 -1.02 -11.83 -17.18
C PRO A 280 -0.92 -10.31 -17.39
N ASP A 281 -0.12 -9.61 -16.59
CA ASP A 281 0.11 -8.16 -16.67
C ASP A 281 1.16 -7.76 -17.72
N GLY A 282 1.77 -8.73 -18.42
CA GLY A 282 2.80 -8.48 -19.42
C GLY A 282 4.21 -8.32 -18.85
N THR A 283 4.41 -8.69 -17.59
CA THR A 283 5.76 -8.81 -17.00
C THR A 283 6.29 -10.24 -17.15
N CYS A 284 7.61 -10.38 -17.11
CA CYS A 284 8.25 -11.69 -17.05
C CYS A 284 8.66 -11.96 -15.61
N ARG A 285 8.09 -12.99 -15.01
CA ARG A 285 8.46 -13.51 -13.70
C ARG A 285 9.60 -14.49 -13.82
N LEU A 286 10.58 -14.30 -12.93
CA LEU A 286 11.69 -15.20 -12.73
C LEU A 286 11.31 -16.30 -11.73
N ILE A 287 11.67 -17.55 -12.03
CA ILE A 287 11.50 -18.70 -11.13
C ILE A 287 12.84 -19.42 -11.06
N CYS A 288 13.54 -19.32 -9.93
CA CYS A 288 14.82 -19.99 -9.78
C CYS A 288 14.68 -21.52 -9.94
N ALA A 289 15.60 -22.10 -10.70
CA ALA A 289 15.75 -23.53 -10.77
C ALA A 289 16.18 -24.06 -9.39
N SER A 290 15.91 -25.34 -9.12
CA SER A 290 16.31 -25.95 -7.86
C SER A 290 17.83 -25.82 -7.66
N GLY A 291 18.24 -25.30 -6.50
CA GLY A 291 19.65 -25.05 -6.15
C GLY A 291 20.19 -23.69 -6.57
N PHE A 292 19.37 -22.81 -7.13
CA PHE A 292 19.72 -21.42 -7.44
C PHE A 292 18.85 -20.45 -6.65
N GLY A 293 19.40 -19.28 -6.33
CA GLY A 293 18.65 -18.17 -5.75
C GLY A 293 18.99 -16.85 -6.45
N ASP A 294 18.08 -15.90 -6.28
CA ASP A 294 18.12 -14.54 -6.82
C ASP A 294 18.50 -13.60 -5.68
N ALA A 295 19.80 -13.30 -5.60
CA ALA A 295 20.38 -12.57 -4.48
C ALA A 295 20.08 -11.07 -4.55
N ASP A 296 20.08 -10.47 -5.74
CA ASP A 296 19.84 -9.02 -5.89
C ASP A 296 18.36 -8.67 -6.16
N LEU A 297 17.50 -9.68 -6.33
CA LEU A 297 16.10 -9.55 -6.72
C LEU A 297 15.93 -8.83 -8.07
N ASP A 298 16.95 -8.86 -8.93
CA ASP A 298 16.90 -8.29 -10.26
C ASP A 298 16.46 -9.36 -11.28
N PRO A 299 15.23 -9.27 -11.81
CA PRO A 299 14.72 -10.27 -12.75
C PRO A 299 15.45 -10.26 -14.11
N SER A 300 16.35 -9.31 -14.36
CA SER A 300 17.02 -9.12 -15.66
C SER A 300 18.27 -9.97 -15.87
N ASN A 301 18.92 -10.41 -14.80
CA ASN A 301 20.12 -11.25 -14.81
C ASN A 301 19.82 -12.71 -14.42
N GLY A 302 18.76 -12.96 -13.65
CA GLY A 302 18.33 -14.31 -13.29
C GLY A 302 18.59 -14.71 -11.85
N CYS A 303 18.90 -16.00 -11.64
CA CYS A 303 19.28 -16.54 -10.33
C CYS A 303 20.76 -16.91 -10.40
N GLU A 304 21.61 -15.94 -10.10
CA GLU A 304 23.04 -15.96 -10.41
C GLU A 304 23.85 -16.78 -9.42
N CYS A 305 23.32 -17.00 -8.21
CA CYS A 305 24.07 -17.71 -7.19
C CYS A 305 23.51 -19.12 -6.99
N MET A 306 24.46 -20.01 -6.69
CA MET A 306 24.22 -21.40 -6.41
C MET A 306 24.14 -21.56 -4.90
N ILE A 307 23.03 -22.10 -4.42
CA ILE A 307 22.81 -22.37 -3.00
C ILE A 307 23.79 -23.46 -2.57
N THR A 308 24.71 -23.13 -1.67
CA THR A 308 25.67 -24.08 -1.09
C THR A 308 25.19 -24.65 0.24
N ASP A 309 24.46 -23.85 1.02
CA ASP A 309 23.82 -24.26 2.28
C ASP A 309 22.50 -23.49 2.44
N PRO A 310 21.35 -24.16 2.70
CA PRO A 310 20.11 -23.46 2.98
C PRO A 310 20.11 -22.68 4.30
N VAL A 311 21.03 -22.97 5.23
CA VAL A 311 21.22 -22.23 6.46
C VAL A 311 22.42 -21.31 6.28
N ASP A 312 22.16 -20.02 6.31
CA ASP A 312 23.20 -19.00 6.22
C ASP A 312 23.20 -18.16 7.50
N LEU A 313 24.34 -18.14 8.17
CA LEU A 313 24.54 -17.40 9.41
C LEU A 313 25.58 -16.32 9.15
N PRO A 314 25.41 -15.09 9.69
CA PRO A 314 26.38 -14.03 9.46
C PRO A 314 27.81 -14.47 9.76
N ASP A 315 28.70 -14.40 8.75
CA ASP A 315 30.09 -14.85 8.87
C ASP A 315 31.11 -13.79 8.41
N PRO A 316 32.36 -13.78 8.93
CA PRO A 316 33.33 -12.74 8.59
C PRO A 316 33.76 -12.67 7.11
N ALA A 317 33.54 -13.73 6.33
CA ALA A 317 33.81 -13.77 4.91
C ALA A 317 32.67 -13.18 4.07
N GLY A 318 31.49 -12.93 4.65
CA GLY A 318 30.37 -12.27 3.98
C GLY A 318 29.72 -13.15 2.90
N VAL A 319 29.65 -14.47 3.14
CA VAL A 319 29.18 -15.42 2.13
C VAL A 319 27.68 -15.60 2.25
N ASP A 320 26.93 -15.17 1.23
CA ASP A 320 25.51 -15.52 1.08
C ASP A 320 25.37 -16.97 0.59
N SER A 321 25.23 -17.92 1.52
CA SER A 321 25.20 -19.36 1.22
C SER A 321 23.84 -19.86 0.73
N ASN A 322 22.76 -19.18 1.16
CA ASN A 322 21.38 -19.55 0.88
C ASN A 322 20.77 -18.75 -0.29
N CYS A 323 21.54 -17.82 -0.86
CA CYS A 323 21.19 -17.00 -2.00
C CYS A 323 19.97 -16.10 -1.78
N ASP A 324 19.81 -15.56 -0.58
CA ASP A 324 18.68 -14.68 -0.25
C ASP A 324 19.01 -13.19 -0.33
N GLY A 325 20.26 -12.85 -0.70
CA GLY A 325 20.71 -11.49 -0.95
C GLY A 325 21.47 -10.82 0.19
N VAL A 326 21.72 -11.54 1.28
CA VAL A 326 22.51 -11.05 2.41
C VAL A 326 23.31 -12.21 3.01
N ASP A 327 24.46 -11.90 3.60
CA ASP A 327 25.14 -12.86 4.49
C ASP A 327 24.33 -12.97 5.79
N GLY A 328 23.68 -14.11 5.98
CA GLY A 328 22.69 -14.39 7.01
C GLY A 328 21.33 -14.81 6.44
N ASP A 329 20.25 -14.61 7.20
CA ASP A 329 18.88 -14.89 6.75
C ASP A 329 18.04 -13.61 6.77
N ARG A 330 17.73 -13.12 5.57
CA ARG A 330 16.92 -11.93 5.33
C ARG A 330 15.55 -11.99 6.00
N ALA A 331 14.93 -13.17 6.07
CA ALA A 331 13.62 -13.34 6.70
C ALA A 331 13.70 -13.29 8.23
N SER A 332 14.85 -13.70 8.79
CA SER A 332 15.13 -13.72 10.23
C SER A 332 15.71 -12.42 10.77
N ALA A 333 15.92 -11.40 9.92
CA ALA A 333 16.60 -10.17 10.28
C ALA A 333 15.72 -8.91 10.31
N VAL A 334 16.12 -7.97 11.16
CA VAL A 334 15.71 -6.56 11.17
C VAL A 334 16.89 -5.72 10.69
N PHE A 335 16.66 -4.93 9.65
CA PHE A 335 17.68 -4.11 8.99
C PHE A 335 17.70 -2.70 9.58
N LEU A 336 18.88 -2.28 10.03
CA LEU A 336 19.15 -1.01 10.72
C LEU A 336 20.23 -0.21 9.97
N ALA A 337 19.94 1.02 9.58
CA ALA A 337 20.89 1.92 8.93
C ALA A 337 20.71 3.36 9.43
N PRO A 338 21.78 4.16 9.62
CA PRO A 338 21.60 5.54 10.04
C PRO A 338 20.91 6.37 8.94
N PRO A 339 20.28 7.50 9.28
CA PRO A 339 19.80 8.46 8.29
C PRO A 339 20.92 8.91 7.34
N PRO A 340 20.62 9.16 6.05
CA PRO A 340 19.29 9.20 5.45
C PRO A 340 18.76 7.85 4.93
N LEU A 341 19.50 6.75 5.12
CA LEU A 341 19.12 5.44 4.56
C LEU A 341 18.04 4.75 5.39
N GLY A 342 18.09 4.86 6.72
CA GLY A 342 17.06 4.37 7.62
C GLY A 342 16.11 5.46 8.11
N ASP A 343 14.88 5.03 8.43
CA ASP A 343 13.80 5.83 9.03
C ASP A 343 13.04 4.95 10.03
N ASP A 344 12.80 5.44 11.25
CA ASP A 344 12.09 4.68 12.29
C ASP A 344 10.60 4.47 11.99
N ALA A 345 10.04 5.13 10.97
CA ALA A 345 8.76 4.77 10.38
C ALA A 345 8.82 3.53 9.46
N GLY A 346 10.02 3.04 9.15
CA GLY A 346 10.27 1.89 8.29
C GLY A 346 9.89 0.55 8.90
N THR A 347 9.81 -0.48 8.04
CA THR A 347 9.41 -1.84 8.44
C THR A 347 10.59 -2.71 8.91
N GLY A 348 11.80 -2.17 8.89
CA GLY A 348 13.04 -2.88 9.23
C GLY A 348 13.46 -3.91 8.17
N THR A 349 13.09 -3.69 6.92
CA THR A 349 13.48 -4.54 5.76
C THR A 349 14.68 -3.90 5.04
N MET A 350 15.36 -4.63 4.15
CA MET A 350 16.48 -4.08 3.37
C MET A 350 16.11 -2.79 2.60
N GLN A 351 14.89 -2.73 2.06
CA GLN A 351 14.36 -1.60 1.29
C GLN A 351 13.75 -0.49 2.16
N SER A 352 13.43 -0.79 3.42
CA SER A 352 12.87 0.16 4.39
C SER A 352 13.48 -0.11 5.77
N PRO A 353 14.80 0.13 5.94
CA PRO A 353 15.47 -0.11 7.21
C PRO A 353 15.06 0.95 8.23
N VAL A 354 15.14 0.58 9.51
CA VAL A 354 14.92 1.53 10.61
C VAL A 354 16.19 2.31 10.90
N ALA A 355 16.06 3.45 11.60
CA ALA A 355 17.17 4.36 11.87
C ALA A 355 17.87 4.10 13.21
N THR A 356 17.15 3.57 14.21
CA THR A 356 17.63 3.40 15.58
C THR A 356 17.59 1.96 16.07
N PHE A 357 18.50 1.61 16.97
CA PHE A 357 18.49 0.35 17.71
C PHE A 357 17.21 0.20 18.52
N ALA A 358 16.71 1.28 19.12
CA ALA A 358 15.45 1.26 19.88
C ALA A 358 14.27 0.75 19.02
N GLN A 359 14.14 1.24 17.79
CA GLN A 359 13.11 0.78 16.88
C GLN A 359 13.40 -0.63 16.35
N ALA A 360 14.65 -0.95 16.03
CA ALA A 360 15.04 -2.28 15.55
C ALA A 360 14.71 -3.39 16.57
N ILE A 361 15.01 -3.14 17.85
CA ILE A 361 14.71 -4.06 18.96
C ILE A 361 13.19 -4.20 19.15
N THR A 362 12.42 -3.12 18.94
CA THR A 362 10.94 -3.18 19.00
C THR A 362 10.35 -4.06 17.89
N LEU A 363 10.98 -4.11 16.72
CA LEU A 363 10.57 -4.94 15.59
C LEU A 363 11.04 -6.40 15.68
N ALA A 364 11.97 -6.70 16.58
CA ALA A 364 12.46 -8.06 16.79
C ALA A 364 11.34 -8.96 17.36
N ALA A 365 11.15 -10.13 16.75
CA ALA A 365 10.10 -11.08 17.10
C ALA A 365 10.62 -12.52 16.99
N PRO A 366 9.96 -13.54 17.60
CA PRO A 366 10.36 -14.94 17.39
C PRO A 366 10.43 -15.28 15.89
N GLY A 367 11.57 -15.83 15.45
CA GLY A 367 11.84 -16.08 14.02
C GLY A 367 12.32 -14.86 13.23
N ARG A 368 12.50 -13.70 13.88
CA ARG A 368 13.08 -12.48 13.31
C ARG A 368 13.84 -11.68 14.39
N ARG A 369 14.94 -12.23 14.90
CA ARG A 369 15.64 -11.70 16.09
C ARG A 369 17.05 -11.19 15.81
N ASP A 370 17.54 -11.36 14.59
CA ASP A 370 18.85 -10.85 14.23
C ASP A 370 18.75 -9.38 13.78
N LEU A 371 19.65 -8.53 14.25
CA LEU A 371 19.77 -7.16 13.81
C LEU A 371 20.97 -7.05 12.89
N TYR A 372 20.74 -6.72 11.63
CA TYR A 372 21.79 -6.45 10.64
C TYR A 372 22.02 -4.95 10.58
N VAL A 373 23.18 -4.54 11.06
CA VAL A 373 23.51 -3.14 11.30
C VAL A 373 24.46 -2.64 10.24
N SER A 374 24.00 -1.69 9.45
CA SER A 374 24.81 -1.00 8.45
C SER A 374 25.86 -0.12 9.14
N ARG A 375 27.02 0.02 8.50
CA ARG A 375 28.07 0.96 8.90
C ARG A 375 27.50 2.34 9.22
N GLY A 376 28.06 2.98 10.24
CA GLY A 376 27.56 4.27 10.70
C GLY A 376 27.88 4.56 12.15
N ASN A 377 27.57 5.80 12.56
CA ASN A 377 27.62 6.22 13.95
C ASN A 377 26.20 6.27 14.51
N TYR A 378 25.98 5.55 15.60
CA TYR A 378 24.71 5.46 16.31
C TYR A 378 24.89 6.10 17.69
N LEU A 379 24.29 7.27 17.89
CA LEU A 379 24.44 8.07 19.11
C LEU A 379 23.28 7.80 20.08
N GLU A 380 23.20 6.56 20.57
CA GLU A 380 22.16 6.12 21.50
C GLU A 380 22.68 5.05 22.45
N ALA A 381 22.06 4.97 23.64
CA ALA A 381 22.32 3.88 24.58
C ALA A 381 21.45 2.67 24.20
N VAL A 382 22.08 1.51 24.01
CA VAL A 382 21.39 0.31 23.52
C VAL A 382 21.16 -0.68 24.66
N THR A 383 19.95 -1.24 24.76
CA THR A 383 19.62 -2.34 25.69
C THR A 383 19.13 -3.54 24.92
N VAL A 384 19.98 -4.55 24.75
CA VAL A 384 19.70 -5.78 24.01
C VAL A 384 18.98 -6.78 24.93
N PRO A 385 17.76 -7.23 24.56
CA PRO A 385 17.03 -8.25 25.31
C PRO A 385 17.50 -9.67 24.99
N SER A 386 17.01 -10.66 25.74
CA SER A 386 17.25 -12.09 25.49
C SER A 386 16.95 -12.51 24.06
N GLY A 387 17.83 -13.33 23.47
CA GLY A 387 17.62 -13.97 22.18
C GLY A 387 17.73 -13.05 20.96
N VAL A 388 18.08 -11.78 21.16
CA VAL A 388 18.30 -10.80 20.09
C VAL A 388 19.80 -10.67 19.86
N SER A 389 20.24 -11.00 18.65
CA SER A 389 21.64 -10.92 18.25
C SER A 389 21.87 -9.71 17.35
N VAL A 390 23.04 -9.08 17.47
CA VAL A 390 23.40 -7.86 16.76
C VAL A 390 24.68 -8.09 15.95
N TYR A 391 24.55 -8.00 14.63
CA TYR A 391 25.64 -8.19 13.69
C TYR A 391 25.91 -6.89 12.94
N GLY A 392 27.09 -6.32 13.18
CA GLY A 392 27.64 -5.24 12.39
C GLY A 392 28.35 -5.74 11.13
N GLY A 393 28.94 -4.80 10.41
CA GLY A 393 29.69 -5.09 9.20
C GLY A 393 28.87 -5.00 7.92
N TYR A 394 27.61 -4.60 7.95
CA TYR A 394 26.82 -4.43 6.72
C TYR A 394 26.99 -3.04 6.10
N ASP A 395 26.70 -2.88 4.82
CA ASP A 395 26.69 -1.57 4.14
C ASP A 395 25.41 -1.41 3.30
N ALA A 396 24.40 -0.75 3.87
CA ALA A 396 23.11 -0.53 3.21
C ALA A 396 23.24 0.27 1.89
N ALA A 397 24.26 1.12 1.75
CA ALA A 397 24.51 1.86 0.51
C ALA A 397 25.10 0.99 -0.60
N GLN A 398 25.58 -0.22 -0.26
CA GLN A 398 26.21 -1.18 -1.17
C GLN A 398 25.45 -2.51 -1.15
N GLY A 399 24.11 -2.43 -1.12
CA GLY A 399 23.25 -3.61 -1.21
C GLY A 399 23.34 -4.54 0.01
N TRP A 400 23.67 -4.01 1.19
CA TRP A 400 23.84 -4.79 2.42
C TRP A 400 24.95 -5.84 2.35
N ALA A 401 25.97 -5.64 1.51
CA ALA A 401 27.16 -6.48 1.52
C ALA A 401 27.82 -6.44 2.91
N ARG A 402 28.13 -7.62 3.48
CA ARG A 402 28.83 -7.72 4.75
C ARG A 402 30.35 -7.72 4.57
N ARG A 403 31.04 -6.83 5.25
CA ARG A 403 32.50 -6.65 5.24
C ARG A 403 32.98 -6.14 6.59
N MET A 404 34.08 -6.69 7.09
CA MET A 404 34.63 -6.29 8.39
C MET A 404 35.22 -4.87 8.42
N ASP A 405 35.37 -4.20 7.27
CA ASP A 405 35.74 -2.79 7.18
C ASP A 405 34.53 -1.83 7.22
N ALA A 406 33.31 -2.35 7.18
CA ALA A 406 32.06 -1.59 7.31
C ALA A 406 31.76 -1.31 8.79
N VAL A 407 32.53 -0.41 9.39
CA VAL A 407 32.52 -0.13 10.83
C VAL A 407 31.16 0.40 11.31
N VAL A 408 30.58 -0.29 12.30
CA VAL A 408 29.43 0.14 13.09
C VAL A 408 29.94 0.69 14.41
N ARG A 409 29.58 1.93 14.75
CA ARG A 409 30.02 2.59 15.97
C ARG A 409 28.83 3.06 16.80
N VAL A 410 28.65 2.46 17.97
CA VAL A 410 27.62 2.82 18.95
C VAL A 410 28.27 3.66 20.04
N GLU A 411 27.73 4.85 20.30
CA GLU A 411 28.27 5.78 21.28
C GLU A 411 27.18 6.27 22.24
N ALA A 412 27.43 6.16 23.55
CA ALA A 412 26.56 6.73 24.57
C ALA A 412 27.32 7.05 25.87
N SER A 413 26.63 7.65 26.84
CA SER A 413 27.14 7.91 28.19
C SER A 413 26.10 7.54 29.25
N PRO A 414 26.49 7.03 30.43
CA PRO A 414 27.81 6.48 30.75
C PRO A 414 28.05 5.07 30.19
N VAL A 415 26.99 4.42 29.68
CA VAL A 415 27.04 3.04 29.21
C VAL A 415 26.58 2.95 27.76
N ALA A 416 27.41 2.41 26.88
CA ALA A 416 27.10 2.33 25.44
C ALA A 416 26.08 1.22 25.14
N MET A 417 26.32 0.00 25.64
CA MET A 417 25.41 -1.13 25.44
C MET A 417 25.19 -1.92 26.73
N ARG A 418 23.94 -2.38 26.92
CA ARG A 418 23.54 -3.28 27.99
C ARG A 418 22.94 -4.55 27.41
N VAL A 419 23.31 -5.70 27.94
CA VAL A 419 22.61 -6.97 27.72
C VAL A 419 21.92 -7.33 29.03
N VAL A 420 20.60 -7.49 29.01
CA VAL A 420 19.82 -7.69 30.24
C VAL A 420 18.92 -8.92 30.14
N ALA A 421 18.88 -9.70 31.23
CA ALA A 421 17.96 -10.82 31.42
C ALA A 421 17.91 -11.75 30.19
N ALA A 422 19.05 -12.32 29.81
CA ALA A 422 19.23 -13.10 28.59
C ALA A 422 19.44 -14.60 28.89
N PRO A 423 18.36 -15.37 29.18
CA PRO A 423 18.43 -16.83 29.27
C PRO A 423 18.62 -17.51 27.90
N GLU A 424 18.31 -16.83 26.80
CA GLU A 424 18.59 -17.29 25.43
C GLU A 424 19.85 -16.63 24.89
N ALA A 425 20.53 -17.31 23.95
CA ALA A 425 21.79 -16.85 23.39
C ALA A 425 21.70 -15.46 22.75
N VAL A 426 22.70 -14.63 23.03
CA VAL A 426 22.89 -13.30 22.42
C VAL A 426 24.27 -13.28 21.79
N HIS A 427 24.33 -12.89 20.52
CA HIS A 427 25.59 -12.72 19.79
C HIS A 427 25.78 -11.26 19.41
N LEU A 428 26.92 -10.68 19.76
CA LEU A 428 27.33 -9.33 19.38
C LEU A 428 28.58 -9.44 18.50
N GLU A 429 28.50 -8.98 17.25
CA GLU A 429 29.61 -9.09 16.30
C GLU A 429 29.89 -7.82 15.51
N ALA A 430 31.17 -7.53 15.26
CA ALA A 430 31.62 -6.43 14.38
C ALA A 430 31.10 -5.04 14.80
N LEU A 431 31.06 -4.78 16.11
CA LEU A 431 30.62 -3.51 16.69
C LEU A 431 31.77 -2.76 17.38
N THR A 432 31.80 -1.44 17.23
CA THR A 432 32.63 -0.56 18.07
C THR A 432 31.74 0.15 19.09
N LEU A 433 31.84 -0.26 20.36
CA LEU A 433 31.07 0.31 21.47
C LEU A 433 31.91 1.35 22.19
N VAL A 434 31.44 2.60 22.23
CA VAL A 434 32.14 3.73 22.84
C VAL A 434 31.32 4.34 23.97
N ALA A 435 31.78 4.17 25.20
CA ALA A 435 31.21 4.83 26.37
C ALA A 435 31.95 6.12 26.68
N ARG A 436 31.20 7.23 26.76
CA ARG A 436 31.72 8.57 27.09
C ARG A 436 31.61 8.87 28.57
N THR A 437 32.56 9.65 29.09
CA THR A 437 32.57 10.11 30.48
C THR A 437 31.26 10.82 30.82
N SER A 438 30.58 10.37 31.89
CA SER A 438 29.38 11.05 32.38
C SER A 438 29.71 12.38 33.06
N ALA A 439 28.78 13.32 33.02
CA ALA A 439 28.84 14.57 33.79
C ALA A 439 28.52 14.36 35.28
N ASP A 440 27.90 13.23 35.63
CA ASP A 440 27.49 12.92 37.00
C ASP A 440 28.72 12.56 37.86
N PRO A 441 29.00 13.29 38.96
CA PRO A 441 30.19 13.04 39.74
C PRO A 441 30.26 11.61 40.29
N GLY A 442 31.40 10.95 40.09
CA GLY A 442 31.64 9.58 40.53
C GLY A 442 31.00 8.48 39.66
N ALA A 443 30.35 8.83 38.55
CA ALA A 443 29.80 7.84 37.63
C ALA A 443 30.91 7.07 36.89
N ALA A 444 30.79 5.73 36.85
CA ALA A 444 31.62 4.86 36.03
C ALA A 444 31.26 4.99 34.55
N THR A 445 32.22 4.74 33.67
CA THR A 445 32.04 4.73 32.21
C THR A 445 32.26 3.30 31.71
N VAL A 446 31.25 2.70 31.05
CA VAL A 446 31.22 1.26 30.75
C VAL A 446 30.82 1.01 29.31
N ALA A 447 31.70 0.42 28.49
CA ALA A 447 31.40 0.15 27.07
C ALA A 447 30.28 -0.91 26.90
N LEU A 448 30.36 -2.01 27.65
CA LEU A 448 29.38 -3.09 27.63
C LEU A 448 29.09 -3.56 29.06
N SER A 449 27.82 -3.68 29.41
CA SER A 449 27.35 -4.18 30.70
C SER A 449 26.40 -5.35 30.47
N ALA A 450 26.75 -6.55 30.90
CA ALA A 450 25.91 -7.74 30.77
C ALA A 450 25.41 -8.21 32.15
N HIS A 451 24.11 -8.45 32.28
CA HIS A 451 23.48 -8.97 33.49
C HIS A 451 22.57 -10.15 33.15
N ASP A 452 22.70 -11.23 33.91
CA ASP A 452 21.91 -12.46 33.73
C ASP A 452 21.95 -12.99 32.28
N ALA A 453 23.13 -12.93 31.63
CA ALA A 453 23.35 -13.41 30.28
C ALA A 453 24.02 -14.78 30.31
N LEU A 454 23.25 -15.86 30.06
CA LEU A 454 23.74 -17.22 30.20
C LEU A 454 24.68 -17.62 29.05
N GLU A 455 24.36 -17.19 27.83
CA GLU A 455 25.14 -17.43 26.62
C GLU A 455 25.29 -16.11 25.86
N LEU A 456 26.37 -15.37 26.15
CA LEU A 456 26.75 -14.15 25.46
C LEU A 456 28.04 -14.38 24.67
N THR A 457 27.97 -14.22 23.37
CA THR A 457 29.14 -14.19 22.49
C THR A 457 29.44 -12.75 22.08
N VAL A 458 30.70 -12.34 22.25
CA VAL A 458 31.20 -11.04 21.78
C VAL A 458 32.38 -11.31 20.84
N ALA A 459 32.15 -11.19 19.54
CA ALA A 459 33.12 -11.49 18.48
C ALA A 459 33.46 -10.21 17.70
N ASP A 460 34.72 -10.03 17.32
CA ASP A 460 35.18 -8.90 16.47
C ASP A 460 34.70 -7.49 16.90
N CYS A 461 34.48 -7.31 18.21
CA CYS A 461 34.04 -6.04 18.78
C CYS A 461 35.20 -5.25 19.38
N ALA A 462 35.13 -3.92 19.24
CA ALA A 462 36.00 -2.97 19.93
C ALA A 462 35.24 -2.30 21.06
N LEU A 463 35.67 -2.54 22.31
CA LEU A 463 35.05 -1.96 23.51
C LEU A 463 35.93 -0.82 24.04
N VAL A 464 35.44 0.42 23.96
CA VAL A 464 36.16 1.63 24.35
C VAL A 464 35.38 2.36 25.43
N ALA A 465 35.98 2.52 26.62
CA ALA A 465 35.43 3.35 27.67
C ALA A 465 36.38 4.52 27.95
N GLU A 466 35.85 5.73 28.03
CA GLU A 466 36.58 6.88 28.55
C GLU A 466 36.78 6.79 30.08
N ALA A 467 37.47 7.77 30.66
CA ALA A 467 37.66 7.84 32.10
C ALA A 467 36.32 7.97 32.84
N GLY A 468 36.23 7.40 34.05
CA GLY A 468 35.11 7.69 34.96
C GLY A 468 35.03 9.18 35.31
N ALA A 469 33.84 9.64 35.66
CA ALA A 469 33.64 11.02 36.10
C ALA A 469 34.37 11.26 37.43
N ASN A 470 34.94 12.45 37.60
CA ASN A 470 35.53 12.86 38.88
C ASN A 470 34.49 12.75 40.00
N GLY A 471 34.92 12.37 41.21
CA GLY A 471 34.06 12.42 42.39
C GLY A 471 33.56 13.84 42.69
N ALA A 472 32.46 13.97 43.42
CA ALA A 472 31.97 15.27 43.85
C ALA A 472 33.03 15.99 44.69
N THR A 473 33.18 17.30 44.48
CA THR A 473 34.04 18.13 45.33
C THR A 473 33.62 17.99 46.78
N GLY A 474 34.57 17.76 47.68
CA GLY A 474 34.31 17.72 49.12
C GLY A 474 33.69 19.05 49.59
N GLY A 475 32.78 18.98 50.56
CA GLY A 475 32.23 20.17 51.19
C GLY A 475 33.32 21.03 51.85
N VAL A 476 33.06 22.33 51.97
CA VAL A 476 33.94 23.21 52.76
C VAL A 476 33.98 22.69 54.20
N GLY A 477 35.18 22.57 54.77
CA GLY A 477 35.35 22.17 56.16
C GLY A 477 34.64 23.14 57.11
N ALA A 478 34.22 22.66 58.27
CA ALA A 478 33.64 23.52 59.29
C ALA A 478 34.60 24.68 59.62
N THR A 479 34.05 25.89 59.79
CA THR A 479 34.83 27.02 60.31
C THR A 479 35.44 26.63 61.65
N GLY A 480 36.71 26.94 61.85
CA GLY A 480 37.38 26.74 63.14
C GLY A 480 36.65 27.47 64.28
N VAL A 481 36.77 26.95 65.50
CA VAL A 481 36.25 27.62 66.70
C VAL A 481 36.97 28.97 66.85
N VAL A 482 36.21 30.05 67.08
CA VAL A 482 36.76 31.38 67.38
C VAL A 482 37.63 31.28 68.65
N GLY A 483 38.76 32.00 68.67
CA GLY A 483 39.60 32.08 69.87
C GLY A 483 38.85 32.68 71.06
N VAL A 484 39.35 32.43 72.27
CA VAL A 484 38.89 33.15 73.47
C VAL A 484 39.53 34.53 73.48
N ASP A 485 38.74 35.56 73.75
CA ASP A 485 39.20 36.95 73.92
C ASP A 485 40.35 37.06 74.94
N GLY A 486 41.20 38.07 74.75
CA GLY A 486 42.22 38.42 75.74
C GLY A 486 41.62 38.94 77.04
N MET A 487 42.35 38.80 78.15
CA MET A 487 41.95 39.42 79.41
C MET A 487 42.17 40.94 79.34
N PRO A 488 41.33 41.76 80.01
CA PRO A 488 41.61 43.19 80.19
C PRO A 488 42.96 43.43 80.88
N GLY A 489 43.62 44.55 80.56
CA GLY A 489 44.79 45.02 81.31
C GLY A 489 44.42 45.48 82.72
N ALA A 490 45.40 45.50 83.62
CA ALA A 490 45.23 46.13 84.92
C ALA A 490 45.25 47.65 84.77
N THR A 491 44.44 48.33 85.59
CA THR A 491 44.39 49.80 85.65
C THR A 491 45.78 50.38 85.98
N GLY A 492 46.10 51.56 85.44
CA GLY A 492 47.30 52.32 85.79
C GLY A 492 47.29 52.82 87.24
N CYS A 493 48.36 53.50 87.65
CA CYS A 493 48.41 54.20 88.94
C CYS A 493 49.05 55.60 88.83
N GLU A 494 48.39 56.58 89.44
CA GLU A 494 48.89 57.94 89.67
C GLU A 494 49.41 58.15 91.11
N ASP A 495 50.54 58.86 91.27
CA ASP A 495 51.20 59.20 92.55
C ASP A 495 51.62 57.99 93.40
N CYS A 496 51.73 56.83 92.76
CA CYS A 496 52.29 55.63 93.35
C CYS A 496 53.79 55.82 93.67
N ALA A 497 54.25 55.26 94.79
CA ALA A 497 55.68 55.25 95.09
C ALA A 497 56.43 54.54 93.96
N ALA A 498 57.63 55.01 93.58
CA ALA A 498 58.42 54.49 92.44
C ALA A 498 58.74 52.97 92.49
N THR A 499 58.42 52.29 93.60
CA THR A 499 58.52 50.84 93.77
C THR A 499 57.26 50.08 93.36
N VAL A 500 56.14 50.75 93.07
CA VAL A 500 54.90 50.14 92.59
C VAL A 500 54.98 50.02 91.07
N ALA A 501 54.92 48.80 90.57
CA ALA A 501 54.99 48.55 89.14
C ALA A 501 53.72 49.07 88.43
N ALA A 502 53.89 49.56 87.20
CA ALA A 502 52.78 49.88 86.31
C ALA A 502 51.82 48.68 86.15
N GLY A 503 50.52 48.99 85.95
CA GLY A 503 49.49 48.00 85.70
C GLY A 503 49.92 47.03 84.61
N GLN A 504 49.94 45.73 84.90
CA GLN A 504 50.37 44.73 83.92
C GLN A 504 49.33 44.59 82.80
N GLY A 505 49.82 44.37 81.59
CA GLY A 505 48.98 44.10 80.43
C GLY A 505 48.22 42.78 80.59
N GLY A 506 47.01 42.74 80.05
CA GLY A 506 46.19 41.54 80.06
C GLY A 506 46.80 40.45 79.18
N ALA A 507 46.66 39.20 79.60
CA ALA A 507 47.10 38.07 78.79
C ALA A 507 46.34 38.06 77.45
N GLY A 508 47.06 37.80 76.36
CA GLY A 508 46.46 37.72 75.02
C GLY A 508 45.47 36.57 74.90
N GLY A 509 44.53 36.71 73.96
CA GLY A 509 43.53 35.68 73.68
C GLY A 509 44.15 34.33 73.35
N THR A 510 43.42 33.24 73.57
CA THR A 510 43.94 31.88 73.36
C THR A 510 43.14 31.12 72.31
N SER A 511 43.81 30.27 71.54
CA SER A 511 43.14 29.36 70.60
C SER A 511 43.06 27.95 71.19
N THR A 512 41.87 27.37 71.24
CA THR A 512 41.63 26.00 71.70
C THR A 512 42.36 24.95 70.85
N CYS A 513 42.70 25.30 69.61
CA CYS A 513 43.30 24.38 68.63
C CYS A 513 44.83 24.47 68.56
N GLY A 514 45.49 25.16 69.50
CA GLY A 514 46.95 25.33 69.50
C GLY A 514 47.46 26.39 68.52
N GLY A 515 46.58 27.23 67.97
CA GLY A 515 46.99 28.48 67.32
C GLY A 515 47.71 29.39 68.32
N GLY A 516 48.67 30.19 67.84
CA GLY A 516 49.41 31.13 68.69
C GLY A 516 48.48 32.04 69.51
N THR A 517 48.96 32.51 70.66
CA THR A 517 48.21 33.48 71.48
C THR A 517 48.01 34.78 70.70
N GLY A 518 46.87 35.45 70.93
CA GLY A 518 46.65 36.82 70.49
C GLY A 518 47.66 37.78 71.14
N GLY A 519 47.69 39.03 70.66
CA GLY A 519 48.53 40.07 71.25
C GLY A 519 48.21 40.29 72.73
N VAL A 520 49.23 40.56 73.54
CA VAL A 520 49.02 40.96 74.95
C VAL A 520 48.55 42.41 75.01
N GLY A 521 47.75 42.74 76.02
CA GLY A 521 47.36 44.13 76.29
C GLY A 521 48.57 44.99 76.68
N GLY A 522 48.45 46.30 76.50
CA GLY A 522 49.43 47.30 76.92
C GLY A 522 49.61 47.39 78.43
N LEU A 523 50.77 47.88 78.89
CA LEU A 523 50.94 48.24 80.30
C LEU A 523 50.13 49.51 80.60
N GLY A 524 49.49 49.56 81.76
CA GLY A 524 48.86 50.77 82.26
C GLY A 524 49.89 51.89 82.49
N GLY A 525 49.47 53.15 82.36
CA GLY A 525 50.33 54.31 82.61
C GLY A 525 50.80 54.43 84.06
N HIS A 526 51.87 55.21 84.26
CA HIS A 526 52.38 55.60 85.58
C HIS A 526 52.61 57.11 85.61
N ASP A 527 51.98 57.80 86.56
CA ASP A 527 51.95 59.27 86.67
C ASP A 527 51.59 59.95 85.33
N ALA A 528 52.41 60.90 84.87
CA ALA A 528 52.20 61.66 83.64
C ALA A 528 52.58 60.89 82.35
N ASN A 529 52.88 59.59 82.44
CA ASN A 529 53.22 58.78 81.27
C ASN A 529 52.01 57.99 80.77
N TYR A 530 51.80 58.02 79.45
CA TYR A 530 50.85 57.19 78.74
C TYR A 530 51.07 55.70 79.03
N GLY A 531 49.98 54.93 79.03
CA GLY A 531 50.08 53.48 78.90
C GLY A 531 50.80 53.12 77.61
N THR A 532 51.52 52.01 77.59
CA THR A 532 52.18 51.55 76.36
C THR A 532 51.20 50.75 75.52
N ASP A 533 51.31 50.79 74.20
CA ASP A 533 50.62 49.82 73.35
C ASP A 533 50.99 48.38 73.73
N GLY A 534 50.05 47.46 73.53
CA GLY A 534 50.28 46.04 73.65
C GLY A 534 51.28 45.52 72.62
N ALA A 535 51.70 44.26 72.77
CA ALA A 535 52.57 43.62 71.79
C ALA A 535 51.77 42.68 70.90
N ALA A 536 51.84 42.92 69.59
CA ALA A 536 51.26 42.05 68.56
C ALA A 536 52.06 40.74 68.46
N VAL A 537 51.38 39.61 68.30
CA VAL A 537 52.01 38.32 68.03
C VAL A 537 51.38 37.72 66.77
N GLY A 538 52.18 37.54 65.72
CA GLY A 538 51.71 37.05 64.43
C GLY A 538 50.81 38.05 63.70
N ALA A 539 49.65 37.60 63.20
CA ALA A 539 48.70 38.43 62.45
C ALA A 539 47.70 39.19 63.34
N ALA A 540 47.76 39.03 64.67
CA ALA A 540 46.88 39.73 65.60
C ALA A 540 47.41 41.16 65.87
N VAL A 541 46.53 42.16 65.75
CA VAL A 541 46.86 43.55 66.07
C VAL A 541 46.92 43.73 67.61
N ALA A 542 47.93 44.45 68.09
CA ALA A 542 48.04 44.79 69.51
C ALA A 542 46.87 45.68 69.98
N GLY A 543 46.44 45.51 71.23
CA GLY A 543 45.56 46.49 71.87
C GLY A 543 46.31 47.81 72.06
N PHE A 544 45.65 48.93 71.75
CA PHE A 544 46.23 50.26 71.96
C PHE A 544 46.39 50.56 73.46
N GLY A 545 47.45 51.30 73.81
CA GLY A 545 47.68 51.83 75.14
C GLY A 545 46.62 52.87 75.49
N GLY A 546 46.30 53.01 76.78
CA GLY A 546 45.33 53.99 77.23
C GLY A 546 45.78 55.42 76.94
N ASP A 547 44.90 56.21 76.32
CA ASP A 547 45.15 57.63 76.04
C ASP A 547 45.20 58.46 77.35
N TYR A 548 46.05 59.49 77.36
CA TYR A 548 46.04 60.58 78.34
C TYR A 548 45.12 61.69 77.84
N TYR A 549 44.11 62.05 78.62
CA TYR A 549 43.28 63.22 78.36
C TYR A 549 43.77 64.40 79.21
N ASP A 550 44.54 65.31 78.61
CA ASP A 550 44.92 66.57 79.25
C ASP A 550 43.80 67.60 79.08
N ILE A 551 43.18 68.01 80.19
CA ILE A 551 42.09 68.99 80.17
C ILE A 551 42.59 70.45 80.09
N CYS A 552 43.90 70.73 80.14
CA CYS A 552 44.41 72.12 80.07
C CYS A 552 45.55 72.28 79.01
N SER A 553 45.25 72.09 77.71
CA SER A 553 46.22 72.31 76.61
C SER A 553 46.07 73.64 75.83
N THR A 554 45.19 74.56 76.26
CA THR A 554 45.16 75.93 75.73
C THR A 554 45.62 76.92 76.79
N CYS A 555 46.49 77.87 76.42
CA CYS A 555 47.04 78.93 77.26
C CYS A 555 45.99 79.95 77.74
N ASP A 556 44.99 79.49 78.48
CA ASP A 556 44.05 80.32 79.21
C ASP A 556 44.04 79.89 80.68
N TRP A 557 44.82 80.60 81.48
CA TRP A 557 45.13 80.26 82.88
C TRP A 557 43.99 80.58 83.86
N ASP A 558 42.86 81.13 83.40
CA ASP A 558 41.75 81.58 84.27
C ASP A 558 40.54 80.63 84.34
N LEU A 559 40.55 79.50 83.62
CA LEU A 559 39.43 78.53 83.61
C LEU A 559 39.71 77.17 84.29
N CYS A 560 40.97 76.87 84.66
CA CYS A 560 41.31 75.71 85.49
C CYS A 560 41.32 76.17 86.97
N GLY A 561 40.15 76.17 87.62
CA GLY A 561 39.96 76.65 88.99
C GLY A 561 40.82 75.92 90.02
N TYR A 562 41.81 76.60 90.58
CA TYR A 562 42.64 76.13 91.68
C TYR A 562 41.85 76.07 93.00
N ALA A 563 41.57 74.87 93.49
CA ALA A 563 41.40 74.62 94.92
C ALA A 563 42.60 73.79 95.41
N PRO A 564 43.39 74.26 96.39
CA PRO A 564 44.50 73.49 96.93
C PRO A 564 43.96 72.41 97.87
N GLY A 565 44.01 71.14 97.44
CA GLY A 565 43.73 69.99 98.32
C GLY A 565 42.98 68.80 97.73
N GLU A 566 42.53 68.86 96.47
CA GLU A 566 41.94 67.70 95.78
C GLU A 566 42.97 67.11 94.81
N PRO A 567 43.22 65.78 94.79
CA PRO A 567 44.04 65.18 93.76
C PRO A 567 43.37 65.38 92.39
N ASN A 568 44.15 65.76 91.38
CA ASN A 568 43.69 65.76 90.00
C ASN A 568 43.28 64.33 89.64
N PHE A 569 41.99 64.06 89.50
CA PHE A 569 41.51 62.77 89.00
C PHE A 569 41.69 62.72 87.47
N ASN A 570 42.92 62.53 87.04
CA ASN A 570 43.24 62.20 85.66
C ASN A 570 43.38 60.68 85.57
N TRP A 571 42.28 60.00 85.21
CA TRP A 571 42.28 58.56 85.00
C TRP A 571 42.98 58.26 83.67
N GLY A 572 44.07 57.50 83.71
CA GLY A 572 44.55 56.82 82.51
C GLY A 572 43.47 55.84 82.04
N GLY A 573 43.04 55.96 80.78
CA GLY A 573 42.03 55.05 80.24
C GLY A 573 42.51 53.60 80.20
N ASP A 574 41.57 52.65 80.30
CA ASP A 574 41.89 51.23 80.10
C ASP A 574 42.45 51.00 78.68
N GLY A 575 43.47 50.15 78.56
CA GLY A 575 43.97 49.71 77.26
C GLY A 575 42.90 48.90 76.51
N GLY A 576 42.84 49.07 75.18
CA GLY A 576 41.85 48.38 74.35
C GLY A 576 42.09 46.87 74.28
N ASN A 577 41.02 46.09 74.08
CA ASN A 577 41.12 44.66 73.82
C ASN A 577 41.92 44.38 72.53
N GLY A 578 42.71 43.31 72.50
CA GLY A 578 43.32 42.79 71.28
C GLY A 578 42.28 42.16 70.35
N ALA A 579 42.54 42.12 69.04
CA ALA A 579 41.63 41.55 68.04
C ALA A 579 41.68 40.01 67.98
N ASP A 580 40.59 39.39 67.50
CA ASP A 580 40.45 37.95 67.31
C ASP A 580 41.49 37.35 66.34
N GLY A 581 41.84 36.07 66.54
CA GLY A 581 42.71 35.31 65.63
C GLY A 581 42.02 34.88 64.32
N ALA A 582 42.80 34.71 63.25
CA ALA A 582 42.30 34.34 61.92
C ALA A 582 41.93 32.84 61.78
N THR A 583 40.99 32.53 60.86
CA THR A 583 40.51 31.17 60.55
C THR A 583 41.50 30.36 59.69
N GLY A 584 41.55 29.03 59.89
CA GLY A 584 42.39 28.09 59.11
C GLY A 584 41.75 27.63 57.79
N GLY A 585 42.57 27.25 56.79
CA GLY A 585 42.13 26.87 55.43
C GLY A 585 41.90 25.35 55.21
N PRO A 586 41.17 24.95 54.13
CA PRO A 586 40.81 23.54 53.85
C PRO A 586 41.89 22.71 53.10
N GLY A 587 41.82 21.37 53.19
CA GLY A 587 42.74 20.40 52.57
C GLY A 587 42.26 19.74 51.26
N SER A 588 43.16 19.10 50.49
CA SER A 588 42.98 18.63 49.09
C SER A 588 42.76 17.11 48.93
N ALA A 589 42.11 16.67 47.82
CA ALA A 589 41.78 15.26 47.52
C ALA A 589 42.51 14.65 46.29
N SER A 590 42.55 13.31 46.18
CA SER A 590 43.38 12.48 45.27
C SER A 590 42.57 11.61 44.26
N THR A 591 43.22 11.13 43.17
CA THR A 591 42.62 10.40 42.03
C THR A 591 42.97 8.89 41.97
N ALA A 592 42.13 8.05 41.31
CA ALA A 592 42.32 6.60 41.12
C ALA A 592 42.13 6.15 39.64
N GLU A 593 42.80 5.04 39.25
CA GLU A 593 42.85 4.43 37.90
C GLU A 593 41.87 3.24 37.69
N PRO A 594 41.54 2.84 36.43
CA PRO A 594 40.48 1.86 36.14
C PRO A 594 40.94 0.38 36.19
N THR A 595 40.01 -0.51 36.60
CA THR A 595 40.15 -1.98 36.64
C THR A 595 38.88 -2.68 36.16
N MET A 596 39.01 -3.84 35.51
CA MET A 596 37.90 -4.79 35.28
C MET A 596 37.43 -5.34 36.62
N VAL A 597 36.12 -5.28 36.89
CA VAL A 597 35.52 -5.80 38.13
C VAL A 597 34.45 -6.82 37.75
N ASP A 598 34.67 -8.09 38.08
CA ASP A 598 33.63 -9.11 38.08
C ASP A 598 32.64 -8.80 39.22
N GLY A 599 31.35 -8.76 38.89
CA GLY A 599 30.24 -8.52 39.82
C GLY A 599 29.72 -9.79 40.47
#